data_AF-A0A945AUS3-F1
#
_entry.id   AF-A0A945AUS3-F1
#
_cell.length_a   1.000
_cell.length_b   1.000
_cell.length_c   1.000
_cell.angle_alpha   90.00
_cell.angle_beta   90.00
_cell.angle_gamma   90.00
#
_symmetry.space_group_name_H-M   'P 1'
#
loop_
_entity.id
_entity.type
_entity.pdbx_description
1 polymer ?
#
loop_
_entity_poly.entity_id
_entity_poly.type
_entity_poly.pdbx_seq_one_letter_code
_entity_poly.pdbx_strand_id
1 'polypeptide(L)'
;KLWPPTPGVQHQVKRKPQEFGIPVTTLVGYYDPQNELVSYIYPALHGAYGFTYADDSHQVTEGDCYLRVETREGPLSFRLANHRIDQNVMNKFHINVPETMKPRSVSIMCQGKVADKKTLSPVREKLTYREYGE
;
A
#
# COMPACT_ATOMS: atom_id res chain seq x y z
N LYS A 1 -20.43 29.97 13.37
CA LYS A 1 -19.97 30.26 11.99
C LYS A 1 -19.08 29.10 11.57
N LEU A 2 -19.59 28.17 10.74
CA LEU A 2 -18.78 27.11 10.14
C LEU A 2 -18.07 27.70 8.91
N TRP A 3 -16.76 27.54 8.84
CA TRP A 3 -15.96 27.88 7.68
C TRP A 3 -16.28 26.87 6.57
N PRO A 4 -16.62 27.28 5.34
CA PRO A 4 -16.81 26.33 4.25
C PRO A 4 -15.45 25.69 3.90
N PRO A 5 -15.40 24.39 3.62
CA PRO A 5 -14.15 23.74 3.21
C PRO A 5 -13.66 24.35 1.89
N THR A 6 -12.39 24.74 1.86
CA THR A 6 -11.70 25.21 0.65
C THR A 6 -11.64 24.10 -0.40
N PRO A 7 -12.10 24.33 -1.64
CA PRO A 7 -11.92 23.38 -2.72
C PRO A 7 -10.42 23.24 -3.04
N GLY A 8 -9.89 22.02 -3.00
CA GLY A 8 -8.51 21.73 -3.40
C GLY A 8 -7.59 21.19 -2.31
N VAL A 9 -8.03 21.05 -1.06
CA VAL A 9 -7.27 20.34 -0.03
C VAL A 9 -7.54 18.84 -0.20
N GLN A 10 -6.55 18.08 -0.72
CA GLN A 10 -6.54 16.64 -0.49
C GLN A 10 -6.57 16.43 1.03
N HIS A 11 -7.69 15.91 1.54
CA HIS A 11 -7.76 15.50 2.93
C HIS A 11 -6.70 14.42 3.13
N GLN A 12 -5.60 14.74 3.82
CA GLN A 12 -4.76 13.72 4.42
C GLN A 12 -5.67 12.93 5.36
N VAL A 13 -6.10 11.75 4.91
CA VAL A 13 -6.89 10.86 5.75
C VAL A 13 -6.00 10.49 6.93
N LYS A 14 -6.37 10.95 8.13
CA LYS A 14 -5.62 10.63 9.34
C LYS A 14 -5.69 9.12 9.56
N ARG A 15 -4.58 8.43 9.31
CA ARG A 15 -4.43 6.99 9.55
C ARG A 15 -3.80 6.78 10.92
N LYS A 16 -4.38 5.87 11.70
CA LYS A 16 -3.77 5.32 12.92
C LYS A 16 -3.35 3.88 12.62
N PRO A 17 -2.15 3.45 13.05
CA PRO A 17 -1.80 2.04 12.93
C PRO A 17 -2.79 1.16 13.71
N GLN A 18 -3.11 0.00 13.16
CA GLN A 18 -3.95 -1.00 13.82
C GLN A 18 -3.10 -1.92 14.69
N GLU A 19 -1.94 -2.34 14.18
CA GLU A 19 -0.99 -3.19 14.89
C GLU A 19 0.38 -2.51 14.97
N PHE A 20 1.09 -2.82 16.05
CA PHE A 20 2.35 -2.18 16.43
C PHE A 20 3.38 -3.26 16.76
N GLY A 21 4.59 -3.15 16.20
CA GLY A 21 5.71 -4.03 16.53
C GLY A 21 5.56 -5.48 16.05
N ILE A 22 4.85 -5.70 14.94
CA ILE A 22 4.64 -7.04 14.38
C ILE A 22 5.53 -7.30 13.15
N PRO A 23 5.77 -8.57 12.78
CA PRO A 23 6.37 -8.91 11.50
C PRO A 23 5.51 -8.46 10.31
N VAL A 24 6.12 -7.82 9.33
CA VAL A 24 5.44 -7.23 8.17
C VAL A 24 6.10 -7.64 6.86
N THR A 25 5.28 -7.76 5.82
CA THR A 25 5.70 -7.74 4.43
C THR A 25 5.51 -6.32 3.89
N THR A 26 6.61 -5.63 3.63
CA THR A 26 6.63 -4.27 3.10
C THR A 26 6.67 -4.29 1.57
N LEU A 27 5.67 -3.67 0.97
CA LEU A 27 5.48 -3.52 -0.47
C LEU A 27 5.92 -2.13 -0.89
N VAL A 28 6.84 -2.04 -1.84
CA VAL A 28 7.34 -0.77 -2.39
C VAL A 28 7.36 -0.80 -3.91
N GLY A 29 7.17 0.37 -4.52
CA GLY A 29 7.16 0.50 -5.97
C GLY A 29 6.79 1.88 -6.44
N TYR A 30 6.73 2.00 -7.76
CA TYR A 30 6.33 3.21 -8.45
C TYR A 30 5.13 2.94 -9.34
N TYR A 31 4.27 3.92 -9.47
CA TYR A 31 3.11 3.84 -10.34
C TYR A 31 2.78 5.19 -10.97
N ASP A 32 2.20 5.12 -12.16
CA ASP A 32 1.67 6.28 -12.84
C ASP A 32 0.14 6.20 -12.95
N PRO A 33 -0.61 7.05 -12.24
CA PRO A 33 -2.07 7.05 -12.28
C PRO A 33 -2.65 7.30 -13.68
N GLN A 34 -1.87 7.93 -14.56
CA GLN A 34 -2.23 8.21 -15.95
C GLN A 34 -1.93 7.03 -16.88
N ASN A 35 -1.22 5.99 -16.42
CA ASN A 35 -0.74 4.86 -17.22
C ASN A 35 0.09 5.28 -18.46
N GLU A 36 0.82 6.39 -18.41
CA GLU A 36 1.74 6.82 -19.47
C GLU A 36 3.14 6.26 -19.25
N LEU A 37 3.54 6.10 -17.99
CA LEU A 37 4.81 5.50 -17.59
C LEU A 37 4.60 4.08 -17.05
N VAL A 38 5.59 3.21 -17.29
CA VAL A 38 5.54 1.81 -16.85
C VAL A 38 5.64 1.75 -15.32
N SER A 39 4.57 1.27 -14.68
CA SER A 39 4.54 1.03 -13.24
C SER A 39 5.41 -0.19 -12.88
N TYR A 40 5.94 -0.22 -11.65
CA TYR A 40 6.83 -1.30 -11.22
C TYR A 40 6.71 -1.59 -9.73
N ILE A 41 6.49 -2.86 -9.41
CA ILE A 41 6.51 -3.40 -8.05
C ILE A 41 7.88 -4.05 -7.76
N TYR A 42 8.58 -3.61 -6.72
CA TYR A 42 9.81 -4.28 -6.26
C TYR A 42 9.51 -5.59 -5.54
N PRO A 43 10.49 -6.51 -5.43
CA PRO A 43 10.34 -7.68 -4.56
C PRO A 43 9.91 -7.25 -3.14
N ALA A 44 9.05 -8.04 -2.50
CA ALA A 44 8.64 -7.79 -1.13
C ALA A 44 9.87 -7.72 -0.20
N LEU A 45 9.84 -6.76 0.72
CA LEU A 45 10.77 -6.67 1.83
C LEU A 45 10.10 -7.26 3.06
N HIS A 46 10.86 -7.91 3.92
CA HIS A 46 10.33 -8.58 5.11
C HIS A 46 11.00 -8.02 6.35
N GLY A 47 10.20 -7.51 7.28
CA GLY A 47 10.68 -6.88 8.52
C GLY A 47 10.12 -7.60 9.74
N ALA A 48 10.96 -7.82 10.76
CA ALA A 48 10.54 -8.45 12.01
C ALA A 48 9.66 -7.54 12.89
N TYR A 49 9.69 -6.23 12.65
CA TYR A 49 9.04 -5.21 13.44
C TYR A 49 8.53 -4.10 12.52
N GLY A 50 7.24 -3.82 12.58
CA GLY A 50 6.59 -2.80 11.78
C GLY A 50 5.19 -2.48 12.27
N PHE A 51 4.58 -1.52 11.59
CA PHE A 51 3.23 -1.04 11.83
C PHE A 51 2.36 -1.30 10.61
N THR A 52 1.12 -1.73 10.83
CA THR A 52 0.13 -1.97 9.78
C THR A 52 -1.05 -1.03 9.94
N TYR A 53 -1.77 -0.78 8.84
CA TYR A 53 -2.87 0.17 8.77
C TYR A 53 -4.07 -0.49 8.12
N ALA A 54 -5.26 0.02 8.46
CA ALA A 54 -6.51 -0.42 7.86
C ALA A 54 -6.47 -0.29 6.34
N ASP A 55 -6.95 -1.33 5.66
CA ASP A 55 -7.17 -1.32 4.23
C ASP A 55 -8.42 -0.49 3.87
N ASP A 56 -8.61 -0.28 2.58
CA ASP A 56 -9.59 0.60 1.95
C ASP A 56 -10.61 -0.16 1.10
N SER A 57 -10.75 -1.48 1.25
CA SER A 57 -11.60 -2.30 0.37
C SER A 57 -13.05 -1.81 0.28
N HIS A 58 -13.59 -1.18 1.33
CA HIS A 58 -14.94 -0.61 1.34
C HIS A 58 -15.06 0.78 0.70
N GLN A 59 -13.93 1.42 0.37
CA GLN A 59 -13.87 2.81 -0.10
C GLN A 59 -13.30 2.92 -1.52
N VAL A 60 -12.67 1.88 -2.03
CA VAL A 60 -12.11 1.84 -3.38
C VAL A 60 -13.22 1.61 -4.41
N THR A 61 -13.19 2.40 -5.47
CA THR A 61 -14.07 2.27 -6.65
C THR A 61 -13.25 1.96 -7.91
N GLU A 62 -13.91 1.56 -9.00
CA GLU A 62 -13.23 1.19 -10.25
C GLU A 62 -12.38 2.32 -10.85
N GLY A 63 -12.79 3.58 -10.63
CA GLY A 63 -12.04 4.75 -11.10
C GLY A 63 -10.80 5.08 -10.27
N ASP A 64 -10.61 4.45 -9.11
CA ASP A 64 -9.46 4.72 -8.24
C ASP A 64 -8.20 3.98 -8.70
N CYS A 65 -7.06 4.54 -8.31
CA CYS A 65 -5.80 3.83 -8.22
C CYS A 65 -5.66 3.20 -6.83
N TYR A 66 -5.30 1.93 -6.77
CA TYR A 66 -5.11 1.20 -5.52
C TYR A 66 -4.17 0.00 -5.69
N LEU A 67 -3.54 -0.42 -4.60
CA LEU A 67 -2.91 -1.74 -4.55
C LEU A 67 -3.96 -2.78 -4.15
N ARG A 68 -4.01 -3.89 -4.87
CA ARG A 68 -4.76 -5.08 -4.49
C ARG A 68 -3.79 -6.17 -4.06
N VAL A 69 -3.81 -6.54 -2.79
CA VAL A 69 -2.94 -7.56 -2.19
C VAL A 69 -3.77 -8.82 -1.94
N GLU A 70 -3.43 -9.91 -2.60
CA GLU A 70 -4.05 -11.21 -2.36
C GLU A 70 -3.38 -11.89 -1.17
N THR A 71 -4.14 -12.14 -0.10
CA THR A 71 -3.66 -12.80 1.12
C THR A 71 -4.38 -14.14 1.34
N ARG A 72 -4.01 -14.89 2.37
CA ARG A 72 -4.73 -16.12 2.75
C ARG A 72 -6.14 -15.81 3.29
N GLU A 73 -6.32 -14.67 3.94
CA GLU A 73 -7.55 -14.29 4.64
C GLU A 73 -8.54 -13.53 3.75
N GLY A 74 -8.07 -13.08 2.58
CA GLY A 74 -8.87 -12.35 1.60
C GLY A 74 -8.04 -11.28 0.90
N PRO A 75 -8.59 -10.63 -0.14
CA PRO A 75 -7.94 -9.49 -0.76
C PRO A 75 -7.98 -8.28 0.17
N LEU A 76 -6.87 -7.54 0.22
CA LEU A 76 -6.79 -6.21 0.82
C LEU A 76 -6.63 -5.17 -0.28
N SER A 77 -7.24 -4.01 -0.11
CA SER A 77 -7.10 -2.89 -1.06
C SER A 77 -6.50 -1.70 -0.35
N PHE A 78 -5.51 -1.03 -0.94
CA PHE A 78 -4.95 0.19 -0.35
C PHE A 78 -5.01 1.31 -1.37
N ARG A 79 -5.75 2.37 -1.04
CA ARG A 79 -5.99 3.47 -1.98
C ARG A 79 -4.71 4.25 -2.22
N LEU A 80 -4.47 4.58 -3.48
CA LEU A 80 -3.37 5.40 -3.95
C LEU A 80 -3.93 6.73 -4.50
N ALA A 81 -3.06 7.71 -4.73
CA ALA A 81 -3.49 8.96 -5.37
C ALA A 81 -3.85 8.71 -6.85
N ASN A 82 -4.98 9.26 -7.29
CA ASN A 82 -5.48 9.15 -8.67
C ASN A 82 -4.80 10.12 -9.67
N HIS A 83 -3.77 10.84 -9.24
CA HIS A 83 -2.97 11.74 -10.06
C HIS A 83 -1.52 11.75 -9.58
N ARG A 84 -0.60 12.08 -10.49
CA ARG A 84 0.78 12.38 -10.13
C ARG A 84 0.83 13.52 -9.12
N ILE A 85 1.45 13.26 -7.97
CA ILE A 85 1.66 14.26 -6.92
C ILE A 85 2.61 15.35 -7.43
N ASP A 86 3.63 14.94 -8.18
CA ASP A 86 4.48 15.81 -8.99
C ASP A 86 4.31 15.40 -10.45
N GLN A 87 3.86 16.33 -11.30
CA GLN A 87 3.49 16.06 -12.70
C GLN A 87 4.62 15.47 -13.54
N ASN A 88 5.88 15.69 -13.15
CA ASN A 88 7.06 15.26 -13.92
C ASN A 88 7.57 13.87 -13.55
N VAL A 89 7.06 13.25 -12.47
CA VAL A 89 7.55 11.96 -11.99
C VAL A 89 6.42 11.03 -11.58
N MET A 90 6.72 9.72 -11.52
CA MET A 90 5.80 8.72 -11.00
C MET A 90 5.61 8.88 -9.49
N ASN A 91 4.44 8.45 -9.00
CA ASN A 91 4.21 8.34 -7.57
C ASN A 91 4.91 7.09 -7.01
N LYS A 92 5.31 7.16 -5.75
CA LYS A 92 5.81 6.01 -4.99
C LYS A 92 4.73 5.49 -4.04
N PHE A 93 4.74 4.19 -3.77
CA PHE A 93 4.00 3.60 -2.67
C PHE A 93 4.94 2.84 -1.72
N HIS A 94 4.56 2.79 -0.44
CA HIS A 94 5.19 1.99 0.61
C HIS A 94 4.08 1.55 1.55
N ILE A 95 3.77 0.25 1.57
CA ILE A 95 2.67 -0.29 2.38
C ILE A 95 3.15 -1.53 3.14
N ASN A 96 2.84 -1.59 4.43
CA ASN A 96 3.07 -2.77 5.26
C ASN A 96 1.80 -3.62 5.34
N VAL A 97 1.95 -4.92 5.09
CA VAL A 97 0.91 -5.93 5.29
C VAL A 97 1.39 -6.90 6.38
N PRO A 98 0.54 -7.32 7.32
CA PRO A 98 0.95 -8.31 8.33
C PRO A 98 1.48 -9.59 7.66
N GLU A 99 2.63 -10.08 8.12
CA GLU A 99 3.20 -11.33 7.58
C GLU A 99 2.26 -12.53 7.84
N THR A 100 1.54 -12.50 8.96
CA THR A 100 0.59 -13.53 9.39
C THR A 100 -0.54 -13.78 8.39
N MET A 101 -0.93 -12.76 7.61
CA MET A 101 -1.93 -12.88 6.55
C MET A 101 -1.42 -13.63 5.31
N LYS A 102 -0.11 -13.90 5.24
CA LYS A 102 0.56 -14.63 4.14
C LYS A 102 0.24 -14.02 2.77
N PRO A 103 0.66 -12.77 2.49
CA PRO A 103 0.45 -12.15 1.19
C PRO A 103 1.15 -12.93 0.07
N ARG A 104 0.45 -13.16 -1.04
CA ARG A 104 0.90 -14.02 -2.15
C ARG A 104 1.17 -13.27 -3.43
N SER A 105 0.40 -12.21 -3.69
CA SER A 105 0.59 -11.36 -4.85
C SER A 105 0.07 -9.96 -4.58
N VAL A 106 0.58 -8.99 -5.33
CA VAL A 106 0.10 -7.63 -5.34
C VAL A 106 -0.08 -7.18 -6.78
N SER A 107 -1.14 -6.42 -7.04
CA SER A 107 -1.40 -5.76 -8.32
C SER A 107 -1.62 -4.28 -8.10
N ILE A 108 -1.08 -3.45 -9.00
CA ILE A 108 -1.43 -2.03 -9.08
C ILE A 108 -2.64 -1.94 -10.00
N MET A 109 -3.75 -1.47 -9.46
CA MET A 109 -4.99 -1.22 -10.20
C MET A 109 -5.13 0.27 -10.41
N CYS A 110 -5.42 0.73 -11.62
CA CYS A 110 -5.75 2.12 -11.93
C CYS A 110 -6.79 2.17 -13.03
N GLN A 111 -7.92 2.85 -12.79
CA GLN A 111 -9.02 3.00 -13.77
C GLN A 111 -9.51 1.64 -14.30
N GLY A 112 -9.74 0.69 -13.40
CA GLY A 112 -10.16 -0.68 -13.72
C GLY A 112 -9.11 -1.56 -14.40
N LYS A 113 -7.91 -1.04 -14.72
CA LYS A 113 -6.84 -1.77 -15.41
C LYS A 113 -5.72 -2.18 -14.46
N VAL A 114 -5.10 -3.32 -14.73
CA VAL A 114 -3.88 -3.76 -14.05
C VAL A 114 -2.68 -3.06 -14.68
N ALA A 115 -2.01 -2.18 -13.92
CA ALA A 115 -0.82 -1.47 -14.38
C ALA A 115 0.47 -2.31 -14.20
N ASP A 116 0.55 -3.07 -13.12
CA ASP A 116 1.60 -4.08 -12.88
C ASP A 116 1.07 -5.14 -11.91
N LYS A 117 1.66 -6.34 -11.93
CA LYS A 117 1.34 -7.43 -11.02
C LYS A 117 2.57 -8.25 -10.67
N LYS A 118 2.72 -8.58 -9.39
CA LYS A 118 3.85 -9.36 -8.89
C LYS A 118 3.44 -10.45 -7.92
N THR A 119 4.03 -11.63 -8.10
CA THR A 119 4.00 -12.71 -7.10
C THR A 119 5.02 -12.40 -6.00
N LEU A 120 4.59 -12.53 -4.75
CA LEU A 120 5.40 -12.25 -3.59
C LEU A 120 6.02 -13.55 -3.08
N SER A 121 7.33 -13.53 -2.85
CA SER A 121 8.00 -14.64 -2.17
C SER A 121 7.64 -14.60 -0.69
N PRO A 122 7.36 -15.75 -0.06
CA PRO A 122 7.17 -15.80 1.39
C PRO A 122 8.51 -15.57 2.10
N VAL A 123 8.41 -15.21 3.38
CA VAL A 123 9.54 -15.22 4.30
C VAL A 123 10.16 -16.61 4.33
N ARG A 124 11.49 -16.67 4.19
CA ARG A 124 12.24 -17.94 4.14
C ARG A 124 12.63 -18.45 5.54
N GLU A 125 12.82 -17.54 6.49
CA GLU A 125 13.31 -17.83 7.83
C GLU A 125 12.62 -16.95 8.87
N LYS A 126 12.56 -17.41 10.13
CA LYS A 126 11.93 -16.63 11.21
C LYS A 126 12.67 -15.30 11.41
N LEU A 127 11.96 -14.20 11.22
CA LEU A 127 12.47 -12.85 11.45
C LEU A 127 12.60 -12.57 12.94
N THR A 128 13.65 -11.86 13.35
CA THR A 128 13.89 -11.47 14.74
C THR A 128 14.22 -9.98 14.84
N TYR A 129 13.82 -9.33 15.94
CA TYR A 129 14.17 -7.96 16.27
C TYR A 129 14.78 -7.91 17.68
N ARG A 130 15.46 -6.80 18.00
CA ARG A 130 16.00 -6.54 19.34
C ARG A 130 15.60 -5.12 19.75
N GLU A 131 15.16 -4.99 20.99
CA GLU A 131 14.96 -3.71 21.65
C GLU A 131 16.06 -3.54 22.71
N TYR A 132 16.62 -2.33 22.82
CA TYR A 132 17.64 -2.01 23.80
C TYR A 132 17.10 -0.91 24.72
N GLY A 133 16.61 -1.30 25.90
CA GLY A 133 16.07 -0.37 26.92
C GLY A 133 14.73 0.27 26.58
N GLU A 134 14.15 0.98 27.55
CA GLU A 134 13.16 2.06 27.37
C GLU A 134 13.81 3.42 27.66
#